data_AF-A0A927YQ66-F1
#
_entry.id   AF-A0A927YQ66-F1
#
_cell.length_a   1.000
_cell.length_b   1.000
_cell.length_c   1.000
_cell.angle_alpha   90.00
_cell.angle_beta   90.00
_cell.angle_gamma   90.00
#
_symmetry.space_group_name_H-M   'P 1'
#
loop_
_entity.id
_entity.type
_entity.pdbx_description
1 polymer ?
#
loop_
_entity_poly.entity_id
_entity_poly.type
_entity_poly.pdbx_seq_one_letter_code
_entity_poly.pdbx_strand_id
1 'polypeptide(L)'
;MKKQLVSAMLVLSMAASIVGCGKKDAEDVAEISTIKPEEEVEAVDESVAFWDQTSEDGRVRSYLTGDWVDAKYGRQRPVAVMIENTKAALPQYGIGNAGVIYECVVEGGITRMMAIFDDYSGLDQIGNIRSSRPYYVYFASEYDAIYMHAGGNPAAFELIDDKNLVDNLNALTLEGKKGSSASYRTGKTEHTLYTNSEGIDIGIKKLGYDMTLPANYEPHFKFAADGNTLESSKDCEAIQLYYYTNKPYWIYNEDDGLYYRYEFNQKQVDALSGQQLTAKNIIIENVDWWTYEGSQYLGYVLSYNTGTGKYISNGKMIDIVWSKDGDSDITHYYDLNSGEEIQLNVGTTWIQACQKEYTDETVYYENKSEFSKAK
;
A
#
# COMPACT_ATOMS: atom_id res chain seq x y z
N MET A 1 48.90 37.61 46.26
CA MET A 1 47.85 38.65 46.26
C MET A 1 46.59 38.06 45.65
N LYS A 2 45.40 38.20 46.32
CA LYS A 2 44.00 38.01 45.82
C LYS A 2 43.65 36.76 44.98
N LYS A 3 42.52 36.04 45.09
CA LYS A 3 41.32 35.90 45.97
C LYS A 3 40.62 34.60 45.45
N GLN A 4 39.80 33.79 46.15
CA GLN A 4 39.38 33.67 47.56
C GLN A 4 38.68 32.28 47.76
N LEU A 5 38.89 31.63 48.93
CA LEU A 5 37.91 30.83 49.72
C LEU A 5 37.25 29.54 49.13
N VAL A 6 37.42 28.38 49.80
CA VAL A 6 36.52 27.73 50.82
C VAL A 6 35.34 26.97 50.19
N SER A 7 35.25 25.63 50.19
CA SER A 7 35.30 24.61 51.27
C SER A 7 33.97 24.37 51.99
N ALA A 8 33.33 23.21 51.75
CA ALA A 8 32.42 22.55 52.70
C ALA A 8 32.24 21.05 52.34
N MET A 9 32.60 20.16 53.26
CA MET A 9 32.14 18.76 53.32
C MET A 9 30.79 18.69 54.07
N LEU A 10 29.96 17.70 53.77
CA LEU A 10 29.37 16.69 54.69
C LEU A 10 28.65 15.64 53.80
N VAL A 11 29.01 14.34 53.73
CA VAL A 11 28.88 13.24 54.74
C VAL A 11 27.40 13.10 55.17
N LEU A 12 26.66 11.98 54.98
CA LEU A 12 26.87 10.56 55.33
C LEU A 12 26.21 9.63 54.26
N SER A 13 26.81 8.47 53.90
CA SER A 13 26.44 7.08 54.31
C SER A 13 25.03 6.57 53.88
N MET A 14 24.79 5.30 53.57
CA MET A 14 25.57 4.07 53.77
C MET A 14 25.10 2.97 52.79
N ALA A 15 25.92 1.96 52.53
CA ALA A 15 25.57 0.86 51.63
C ALA A 15 24.67 -0.21 52.29
N ALA A 16 23.81 -0.85 51.51
CA ALA A 16 23.46 -2.26 51.68
C ALA A 16 22.91 -2.85 50.37
N SER A 17 23.66 -3.75 49.76
CA SER A 17 23.19 -4.60 48.67
C SER A 17 22.33 -5.74 49.21
N ILE A 18 21.15 -5.95 48.62
CA ILE A 18 20.41 -7.21 48.73
C ILE A 18 20.19 -7.74 47.31
N VAL A 19 20.90 -8.81 46.98
CA VAL A 19 20.64 -9.60 45.76
C VAL A 19 19.39 -10.44 46.03
N GLY A 20 18.28 -10.07 45.41
CA GLY A 20 17.03 -10.83 45.44
C GLY A 20 16.71 -11.40 44.06
N CYS A 21 16.97 -12.69 43.85
CA CYS A 21 16.49 -13.38 42.66
C CYS A 21 14.97 -13.57 42.74
N GLY A 22 14.23 -12.91 41.85
CA GLY A 22 12.80 -13.10 41.70
C GLY A 22 12.40 -13.11 40.23
N LYS A 23 12.09 -14.29 39.68
CA LYS A 23 11.44 -14.39 38.36
C LYS A 23 10.03 -13.81 38.47
N LYS A 24 9.75 -12.79 37.65
CA LYS A 24 8.44 -12.54 37.05
C LYS A 24 8.69 -11.83 35.73
N ASP A 25 8.26 -12.44 34.64
CA ASP A 25 8.24 -11.80 33.34
C ASP A 25 7.26 -10.63 33.40
N ALA A 26 7.77 -9.43 33.12
CA ALA A 26 7.01 -8.21 32.95
C ALA A 26 7.41 -7.64 31.60
N GLU A 27 6.42 -7.43 30.74
CA GLU A 27 6.64 -7.00 29.36
C GLU A 27 7.26 -5.61 29.31
N ASP A 28 8.27 -5.46 28.46
CA ASP A 28 9.02 -4.22 28.30
C ASP A 28 8.18 -3.24 27.47
N VAL A 29 7.31 -2.49 28.13
CA VAL A 29 6.55 -1.37 27.52
C VAL A 29 7.50 -0.20 27.33
N ALA A 30 8.35 -0.30 26.30
CA ALA A 30 9.18 0.79 25.86
C ALA A 30 8.31 1.85 25.17
N GLU A 31 8.22 3.04 25.77
CA GLU A 31 7.65 4.23 25.14
C GLU A 31 8.40 4.53 23.83
N ILE A 32 7.71 4.41 22.70
CA ILE A 32 8.18 4.98 21.42
C ILE A 32 7.36 6.25 21.16
N SER A 33 7.78 7.34 21.81
CA SER A 33 7.45 8.67 21.33
C SER A 33 8.48 9.06 20.27
N THR A 34 8.15 8.79 19.01
CA THR A 34 8.81 9.41 17.86
C THR A 34 7.74 10.09 17.02
N ILE A 35 7.31 11.26 17.51
CA ILE A 35 6.55 12.21 16.72
C ILE A 35 7.41 12.54 15.49
N LYS A 36 6.97 12.09 14.29
CA LYS A 36 7.45 12.64 13.02
C LYS A 36 7.19 14.15 13.10
N PRO A 37 8.14 15.04 12.76
CA PRO A 37 7.86 16.47 12.77
C PRO A 37 6.60 16.74 11.97
N GLU A 38 5.69 17.50 12.57
CA GLU A 38 4.53 18.07 11.90
C GLU A 38 5.08 18.85 10.70
N GLU A 39 4.90 18.32 9.48
CA GLU A 39 5.34 19.00 8.27
C GLU A 39 4.56 20.31 8.20
N GLU A 40 5.26 21.42 8.36
CA GLU A 40 4.71 22.77 8.24
C GLU A 40 4.03 22.85 6.88
N VAL A 41 2.70 22.93 6.88
CA VAL A 41 1.89 22.82 5.66
C VAL A 41 2.27 23.97 4.75
N GLU A 42 3.05 23.67 3.71
CA GLU A 42 3.54 24.68 2.78
C GLU A 42 2.38 25.50 2.22
N ALA A 43 2.55 26.82 2.17
CA ALA A 43 1.51 27.74 1.75
C ALA A 43 1.24 27.60 0.25
N VAL A 44 0.17 26.87 -0.10
CA VAL A 44 -0.25 26.64 -1.49
C VAL A 44 -1.22 27.72 -1.93
N ASP A 45 -1.18 28.09 -3.22
CA ASP A 45 -2.22 28.92 -3.81
C ASP A 45 -3.50 28.10 -4.03
N GLU A 46 -4.44 28.18 -3.08
CA GLU A 46 -5.75 27.53 -3.13
C GLU A 46 -6.62 27.97 -4.33
N SER A 47 -6.25 29.05 -5.04
CA SER A 47 -6.95 29.44 -6.29
C SER A 47 -6.52 28.60 -7.51
N VAL A 48 -5.47 27.79 -7.37
CA VAL A 48 -4.97 26.86 -8.39
C VAL A 48 -5.59 25.47 -8.18
N ALA A 49 -6.03 24.84 -9.28
CA ALA A 49 -6.61 23.50 -9.25
C ALA A 49 -5.62 22.48 -8.66
N PHE A 50 -6.12 21.50 -7.88
CA PHE A 50 -5.30 20.59 -7.08
C PHE A 50 -4.10 19.99 -7.83
N TRP A 51 -4.28 19.56 -9.07
CA TRP A 51 -3.23 18.94 -9.89
C TRP A 51 -2.19 19.91 -10.49
N ASP A 52 -2.55 21.19 -10.58
CA ASP A 52 -1.67 22.27 -11.06
C ASP A 52 -0.89 22.92 -9.90
N GLN A 53 -1.18 22.55 -8.65
CA GLN A 53 -0.47 23.03 -7.47
C GLN A 53 1.00 22.61 -7.49
N THR A 54 1.87 23.58 -7.18
CA THR A 54 3.31 23.40 -6.97
C THR A 54 3.66 24.00 -5.61
N SER A 55 4.48 23.30 -4.84
CA SER A 55 5.05 23.71 -3.55
C SER A 55 6.14 24.79 -3.70
N GLU A 56 6.60 25.40 -2.60
CA GLU A 56 7.65 26.43 -2.66
C GLU A 56 9.00 25.85 -3.15
N ASP A 57 9.28 24.58 -2.85
CA ASP A 57 10.50 23.87 -3.29
C ASP A 57 10.39 23.22 -4.68
N GLY A 58 9.24 23.33 -5.35
CA GLY A 58 9.03 22.87 -6.72
C GLY A 58 8.55 21.42 -6.85
N ARG A 59 8.19 20.75 -5.74
CA ARG A 59 7.44 19.48 -5.76
C ARG A 59 6.02 19.68 -6.26
N VAL A 60 5.44 18.59 -6.78
CA VAL A 60 4.06 18.52 -7.32
C VAL A 60 3.22 17.50 -6.55
N ARG A 61 1.90 17.60 -6.67
CA ARG A 61 0.97 16.59 -6.12
C ARG A 61 1.11 15.25 -6.86
N SER A 62 1.37 14.17 -6.13
CA SER A 62 1.36 12.79 -6.65
C SER A 62 -0.02 12.40 -7.17
N TYR A 63 -0.12 11.85 -8.37
CA TYR A 63 -1.38 11.31 -8.90
C TYR A 63 -1.85 10.03 -8.17
N LEU A 64 -0.98 9.39 -7.36
CA LEU A 64 -1.32 8.19 -6.60
C LEU A 64 -1.83 8.49 -5.19
N THR A 65 -1.31 9.54 -4.52
CA THR A 65 -1.63 9.85 -3.12
C THR A 65 -2.04 11.28 -2.83
N GLY A 66 -1.80 12.23 -3.73
CA GLY A 66 -1.93 13.67 -3.45
C GLY A 66 -0.83 14.27 -2.57
N ASP A 67 0.19 13.49 -2.16
CA ASP A 67 1.34 13.99 -1.42
C ASP A 67 2.29 14.81 -2.31
N TRP A 68 3.20 15.57 -1.69
CA TRP A 68 4.23 16.33 -2.39
C TRP A 68 5.43 15.46 -2.78
N VAL A 69 5.60 15.24 -4.09
CA VAL A 69 6.69 14.44 -4.68
C VAL A 69 7.51 15.24 -5.68
N ASP A 70 8.75 14.80 -5.95
CA ASP A 70 9.58 15.40 -7.01
C ASP A 70 8.83 15.34 -8.35
N ALA A 71 8.82 16.46 -9.08
CA ALA A 71 8.15 16.58 -10.37
C ALA A 71 8.54 15.51 -11.40
N LYS A 72 9.78 14.97 -11.33
CA LYS A 72 10.24 13.90 -12.22
C LYS A 72 9.57 12.54 -11.93
N TYR A 73 9.03 12.35 -10.72
CA TYR A 73 8.33 11.13 -10.31
C TYR A 73 6.81 11.31 -10.35
N GLY A 74 6.29 12.45 -9.87
CA GLY A 74 4.85 12.74 -9.89
C GLY A 74 4.25 12.98 -11.28
N ARG A 75 5.05 13.06 -12.36
CA ARG A 75 4.58 13.31 -13.74
C ARG A 75 5.09 12.29 -14.77
N GLN A 76 5.58 11.12 -14.33
CA GLN A 76 5.93 9.99 -15.19
C GLN A 76 4.96 8.81 -14.96
N ARG A 77 5.00 7.81 -15.85
CA ARG A 77 4.28 6.54 -15.69
C ARG A 77 4.72 5.87 -14.38
N PRO A 78 3.79 5.42 -13.52
CA PRO A 78 4.14 4.69 -12.33
C PRO A 78 4.62 3.27 -12.67
N VAL A 79 5.20 2.59 -11.68
CA VAL A 79 5.64 1.20 -11.79
C VAL A 79 4.80 0.35 -10.86
N ALA A 80 4.07 -0.61 -11.41
CA ALA A 80 3.24 -1.56 -10.66
C ALA A 80 4.01 -2.87 -10.49
N VAL A 81 4.33 -3.25 -9.25
CA VAL A 81 5.10 -4.47 -8.94
C VAL A 81 4.21 -5.49 -8.23
N MET A 82 4.14 -6.70 -8.78
CA MET A 82 3.47 -7.83 -8.12
C MET A 82 4.27 -8.34 -6.91
N ILE A 83 3.71 -8.22 -5.71
CA ILE A 83 4.33 -8.58 -4.44
C ILE A 83 3.70 -9.87 -3.87
N GLU A 84 4.54 -10.79 -3.39
CA GLU A 84 4.07 -11.99 -2.68
C GLU A 84 3.43 -11.66 -1.33
N ASN A 85 2.32 -12.33 -1.01
CA ASN A 85 1.72 -12.29 0.33
C ASN A 85 1.54 -13.71 0.90
N THR A 86 2.65 -14.38 1.21
CA THR A 86 2.65 -15.63 2.00
C THR A 86 3.56 -15.47 3.20
N LYS A 87 3.33 -16.24 4.27
CA LYS A 87 4.15 -16.21 5.48
C LYS A 87 5.64 -16.51 5.23
N ALA A 88 5.99 -17.21 4.15
CA ALA A 88 7.37 -17.48 3.76
C ALA A 88 8.06 -16.29 3.06
N ALA A 89 7.30 -15.26 2.69
CA ALA A 89 7.75 -14.04 2.03
C ALA A 89 7.72 -12.80 2.94
N LEU A 90 7.34 -12.95 4.21
CA LEU A 90 7.33 -11.84 5.17
C LEU A 90 8.71 -11.68 5.86
N PRO A 91 9.13 -10.44 6.15
CA PRO A 91 8.55 -9.18 5.68
C PRO A 91 8.84 -8.92 4.20
N GLN A 92 7.93 -8.21 3.51
CA GLN A 92 8.15 -7.74 2.14
C GLN A 92 9.06 -6.51 2.11
N TYR A 93 9.66 -6.24 0.94
CA TYR A 93 10.65 -5.18 0.74
C TYR A 93 10.12 -4.11 -0.19
N GLY A 94 10.30 -2.84 0.18
CA GLY A 94 9.96 -1.66 -0.60
C GLY A 94 8.48 -1.27 -0.54
N ILE A 95 7.58 -2.20 -0.19
CA ILE A 95 6.11 -2.01 -0.26
C ILE A 95 5.59 -0.81 0.55
N GLY A 96 6.28 -0.40 1.62
CA GLY A 96 5.91 0.78 2.41
C GLY A 96 6.04 2.13 1.67
N ASN A 97 6.60 2.13 0.46
CA ASN A 97 6.77 3.33 -0.39
C ASN A 97 5.74 3.38 -1.54
N ALA A 98 4.79 2.44 -1.59
CA ALA A 98 3.77 2.43 -2.63
C ALA A 98 2.66 3.44 -2.33
N GLY A 99 2.21 4.18 -3.35
CA GLY A 99 1.08 5.09 -3.23
C GLY A 99 -0.27 4.35 -3.23
N VAL A 100 -0.36 3.29 -4.04
CA VAL A 100 -1.55 2.42 -4.12
C VAL A 100 -1.14 0.96 -3.99
N ILE A 101 -1.90 0.19 -3.21
CA ILE A 101 -1.72 -1.26 -3.09
C ILE A 101 -3.06 -1.97 -3.35
N TYR A 102 -3.12 -2.77 -4.41
CA TYR A 102 -4.22 -3.70 -4.65
C TYR A 102 -3.93 -5.03 -3.98
N GLU A 103 -4.91 -5.63 -3.32
CA GLU A 103 -4.86 -6.99 -2.77
C GLU A 103 -6.04 -7.81 -3.29
N CYS A 104 -5.77 -9.05 -3.70
CA CYS A 104 -6.81 -9.98 -4.19
C CYS A 104 -6.48 -11.42 -3.77
N VAL A 105 -7.52 -12.24 -3.64
CA VAL A 105 -7.39 -13.69 -3.45
C VAL A 105 -6.88 -14.34 -4.73
N VAL A 106 -5.90 -15.23 -4.60
CA VAL A 106 -5.36 -16.07 -5.68
C VAL A 106 -5.55 -17.56 -5.35
N GLU A 107 -4.90 -18.45 -6.11
CA GLU A 107 -5.08 -19.90 -5.98
C GLU A 107 -4.76 -20.40 -4.56
N GLY A 108 -5.60 -21.30 -4.04
CA GLY A 108 -5.41 -21.88 -2.71
C GLY A 108 -5.83 -20.98 -1.54
N GLY A 109 -6.48 -19.84 -1.80
CA GLY A 109 -7.06 -18.98 -0.75
C GLY A 109 -6.03 -18.14 0.02
N ILE A 110 -4.81 -17.99 -0.51
CA ILE A 110 -3.88 -16.92 -0.13
C ILE A 110 -4.19 -15.65 -0.92
N THR A 111 -3.73 -14.50 -0.45
CA THR A 111 -3.71 -13.29 -1.26
C THR A 111 -2.38 -13.08 -1.99
N ARG A 112 -2.42 -12.15 -2.94
CA ARG A 112 -1.23 -11.49 -3.50
C ARG A 112 -1.48 -9.99 -3.46
N MET A 113 -0.43 -9.19 -3.62
CA MET A 113 -0.56 -7.74 -3.70
C MET A 113 0.06 -7.23 -4.99
N MET A 114 -0.39 -6.06 -5.45
CA MET A 114 0.27 -5.26 -6.47
C MET A 114 0.51 -3.87 -5.89
N ALA A 115 1.78 -3.49 -5.78
CA ALA A 115 2.21 -2.22 -5.21
C ALA A 115 2.57 -1.26 -6.34
N ILE A 116 1.93 -0.09 -6.40
CA ILE A 116 2.12 0.92 -7.43
C ILE A 116 2.95 2.08 -6.85
N PHE A 117 4.06 2.40 -7.52
CA PHE A 117 5.02 3.42 -7.13
C PHE A 117 5.11 4.49 -8.21
N ASP A 118 4.98 5.76 -7.84
CA ASP A 118 5.35 6.92 -8.66
C ASP A 118 6.85 7.23 -8.48
N ASP A 119 7.30 7.35 -7.22
CA ASP A 119 8.70 7.38 -6.83
C ASP A 119 9.16 6.01 -6.29
N TYR A 120 9.87 5.25 -7.13
CA TYR A 120 10.55 4.01 -6.74
C TYR A 120 12.07 4.21 -6.52
N SER A 121 12.55 5.45 -6.40
CA SER A 121 13.97 5.78 -6.33
C SER A 121 14.59 5.51 -4.96
N GLY A 122 15.89 5.24 -4.94
CA GLY A 122 16.62 4.87 -3.71
C GLY A 122 16.21 3.53 -3.08
N LEU A 123 15.20 2.84 -3.60
CA LEU A 123 14.73 1.54 -3.11
C LEU A 123 15.71 0.42 -3.51
N ASP A 124 16.62 0.11 -2.59
CA ASP A 124 17.65 -0.92 -2.73
C ASP A 124 17.10 -2.34 -2.94
N GLN A 125 15.85 -2.61 -2.60
CA GLN A 125 15.20 -3.90 -2.80
C GLN A 125 13.66 -3.78 -2.83
N ILE A 126 13.02 -4.34 -3.84
CA ILE A 126 11.56 -4.41 -3.95
C ILE A 126 11.14 -5.87 -4.23
N GLY A 127 10.14 -6.38 -3.51
CA GLY A 127 9.62 -7.74 -3.68
C GLY A 127 9.11 -8.38 -2.38
N ASN A 128 8.92 -9.69 -2.32
CA ASN A 128 9.27 -10.69 -3.34
C ASN A 128 8.39 -10.58 -4.59
N ILE A 129 8.96 -10.56 -5.79
CA ILE A 129 8.19 -10.42 -7.04
C ILE A 129 7.44 -11.72 -7.36
N ARG A 130 6.15 -11.63 -7.70
CA ARG A 130 5.29 -12.79 -8.01
C ARG A 130 4.45 -12.67 -9.27
N SER A 131 3.78 -13.78 -9.61
CA SER A 131 3.09 -13.94 -10.89
C SER A 131 1.84 -13.09 -11.02
N SER A 132 1.61 -12.61 -12.23
CA SER A 132 0.41 -11.87 -12.65
C SER A 132 -0.85 -12.74 -12.65
N ARG A 133 -2.01 -12.10 -12.48
CA ARG A 133 -3.36 -12.63 -12.76
C ARG A 133 -4.13 -11.57 -13.56
N PRO A 134 -5.19 -11.93 -14.31
CA PRO A 134 -5.81 -11.02 -15.28
C PRO A 134 -6.26 -9.69 -14.66
N TYR A 135 -6.86 -9.74 -13.47
CA TYR A 135 -7.27 -8.54 -12.72
C TYR A 135 -6.13 -7.60 -12.37
N TYR A 136 -4.92 -8.09 -12.04
CA TYR A 136 -3.77 -7.20 -11.85
C TYR A 136 -3.27 -6.55 -13.14
N VAL A 137 -3.54 -7.15 -14.31
CA VAL A 137 -3.23 -6.51 -15.60
C VAL A 137 -4.21 -5.35 -15.85
N TYR A 138 -5.50 -5.54 -15.55
CA TYR A 138 -6.52 -4.48 -15.59
C TYR A 138 -6.22 -3.36 -14.60
N PHE A 139 -5.87 -3.69 -13.35
CA PHE A 139 -5.49 -2.69 -12.37
C PHE A 139 -4.19 -1.95 -12.73
N ALA A 140 -3.25 -2.58 -13.46
CA ALA A 140 -2.04 -1.89 -13.92
C ALA A 140 -2.31 -0.96 -15.12
N SER A 141 -3.21 -1.34 -16.04
CA SER A 141 -3.55 -0.51 -17.20
C SER A 141 -4.32 0.76 -16.83
N GLU A 142 -5.10 0.74 -15.74
CA GLU A 142 -5.80 1.91 -15.18
C GLU A 142 -4.89 3.11 -14.82
N TYR A 143 -3.58 2.87 -14.62
CA TYR A 143 -2.61 3.90 -14.26
C TYR A 143 -1.58 4.16 -15.39
N ASP A 144 -1.73 3.49 -16.54
CA ASP A 144 -0.69 3.37 -17.58
C ASP A 144 0.67 2.93 -16.99
N ALA A 145 0.64 1.98 -16.04
CA ALA A 145 1.82 1.60 -15.28
C ALA A 145 2.75 0.63 -16.05
N ILE A 146 4.06 0.78 -15.86
CA ILE A 146 5.02 -0.27 -16.21
C ILE A 146 4.86 -1.43 -15.23
N TYR A 147 4.43 -2.59 -15.71
CA TYR A 147 3.97 -3.68 -14.86
C TYR A 147 5.03 -4.79 -14.68
N MET A 148 5.65 -4.87 -13.49
CA MET A 148 6.63 -5.90 -13.14
C MET A 148 6.00 -7.11 -12.45
N HIS A 149 6.20 -8.30 -13.02
CA HIS A 149 5.66 -9.56 -12.52
C HIS A 149 6.58 -10.75 -12.79
N ALA A 150 6.43 -11.84 -12.02
CA ALA A 150 7.20 -13.08 -12.18
C ALA A 150 6.36 -14.16 -12.89
N GLY A 151 6.23 -14.04 -14.21
CA GLY A 151 5.31 -14.87 -15.01
C GLY A 151 3.83 -14.61 -14.71
N GLY A 152 2.93 -15.49 -15.12
CA GLY A 152 1.48 -15.32 -15.02
C GLY A 152 0.72 -16.63 -15.18
N ASN A 153 -0.62 -16.60 -15.12
CA ASN A 153 -1.46 -17.66 -15.67
C ASN A 153 -1.72 -17.38 -17.17
N PRO A 154 -2.22 -18.35 -17.96
CA PRO A 154 -2.43 -18.15 -19.40
C PRO A 154 -3.30 -16.93 -19.75
N ALA A 155 -4.38 -16.71 -18.99
CA ALA A 155 -5.27 -15.56 -19.20
C ALA A 155 -4.58 -14.20 -18.92
N ALA A 156 -3.61 -14.12 -18.00
CA ALA A 156 -2.83 -12.90 -17.82
C ALA A 156 -1.88 -12.67 -19.00
N PHE A 157 -1.30 -13.73 -19.58
CA PHE A 157 -0.46 -13.61 -20.77
C PHE A 157 -1.25 -13.25 -22.03
N GLU A 158 -2.52 -13.66 -22.16
CA GLU A 158 -3.40 -13.17 -23.23
C GLU A 158 -3.53 -11.63 -23.18
N LEU A 159 -3.73 -11.05 -21.98
CA LEU A 159 -3.82 -9.60 -21.83
C LEU A 159 -2.47 -8.89 -22.07
N ILE A 160 -1.37 -9.49 -21.64
CA ILE A 160 -0.02 -8.89 -21.71
C ILE A 160 0.62 -9.05 -23.09
N ASP A 161 0.68 -10.27 -23.62
CA ASP A 161 1.42 -10.62 -24.84
C ASP A 161 0.56 -10.53 -26.10
N ASP A 162 -0.70 -10.98 -26.07
CA ASP A 162 -1.57 -11.01 -27.25
C ASP A 162 -2.37 -9.69 -27.45
N LYS A 163 -2.86 -9.08 -26.36
CA LYS A 163 -3.57 -7.79 -26.40
C LYS A 163 -2.68 -6.57 -26.18
N ASN A 164 -1.45 -6.73 -25.67
CA ASN A 164 -0.53 -5.64 -25.31
C ASN A 164 -1.19 -4.57 -24.42
N LEU A 165 -1.93 -5.01 -23.38
CA LEU A 165 -2.71 -4.11 -22.52
C LEU A 165 -1.85 -3.23 -21.59
N VAL A 166 -0.63 -3.70 -21.27
CA VAL A 166 0.37 -3.00 -20.44
C VAL A 166 1.77 -3.27 -20.95
N ASP A 167 2.66 -2.27 -20.82
CA ASP A 167 4.10 -2.49 -20.93
C ASP A 167 4.59 -3.24 -19.68
N ASN A 168 5.33 -4.34 -19.85
CA ASN A 168 5.61 -5.27 -18.76
C ASN A 168 7.10 -5.59 -18.57
N LEU A 169 7.47 -5.80 -17.31
CA LEU A 169 8.78 -6.30 -16.91
C LEU A 169 8.63 -7.71 -16.34
N ASN A 170 8.61 -8.73 -17.21
CA ASN A 170 8.62 -10.11 -16.76
C ASN A 170 9.96 -10.45 -16.08
N ALA A 171 9.95 -10.42 -14.75
CA ALA A 171 11.11 -10.60 -13.88
C ALA A 171 11.74 -12.00 -13.96
N LEU A 172 11.14 -12.97 -14.68
CA LEU A 172 11.76 -14.27 -14.96
C LEU A 172 12.65 -14.23 -16.23
N THR A 173 12.31 -13.41 -17.21
CA THR A 173 13.08 -13.30 -18.48
C THR A 173 14.15 -12.21 -18.40
N LEU A 174 14.04 -11.31 -17.42
CA LEU A 174 14.98 -10.22 -17.16
C LEU A 174 15.91 -10.49 -15.95
N GLU A 175 15.89 -11.72 -15.41
CA GLU A 175 16.67 -12.14 -14.24
C GLU A 175 18.17 -12.19 -14.53
N GLY A 176 18.97 -11.74 -13.55
CA GLY A 176 20.42 -11.92 -13.57
C GLY A 176 21.10 -11.39 -12.31
N LYS A 177 22.19 -10.65 -12.48
CA LYS A 177 22.97 -10.10 -11.37
C LYS A 177 22.37 -8.77 -10.91
N LYS A 178 22.20 -8.58 -9.59
CA LYS A 178 21.85 -7.28 -8.98
C LYS A 178 22.80 -6.18 -9.49
N GLY A 179 22.24 -5.06 -9.93
CA GLY A 179 22.95 -3.95 -10.56
C GLY A 179 23.45 -4.22 -11.99
N SER A 180 22.86 -5.18 -12.69
CA SER A 180 23.15 -5.46 -14.12
C SER A 180 21.99 -6.14 -14.86
N SER A 181 20.81 -6.25 -14.23
CA SER A 181 19.65 -7.01 -14.70
C SER A 181 18.40 -6.48 -14.01
N ALA A 182 17.22 -6.61 -14.62
CA ALA A 182 16.02 -5.95 -14.09
C ALA A 182 15.47 -6.62 -12.82
N SER A 183 15.84 -7.87 -12.61
CA SER A 183 15.54 -8.64 -11.41
C SER A 183 16.73 -9.53 -11.05
N TYR A 184 16.75 -10.00 -9.80
CA TYR A 184 17.79 -10.88 -9.27
C TYR A 184 17.21 -11.78 -8.18
N ARG A 185 17.88 -12.91 -7.90
CA ARG A 185 17.55 -13.78 -6.76
C ARG A 185 18.56 -13.72 -5.63
N THR A 186 18.07 -13.86 -4.41
CA THR A 186 18.90 -14.09 -3.21
C THR A 186 18.96 -15.57 -2.81
N GLY A 187 18.16 -16.44 -3.42
CA GLY A 187 18.08 -17.87 -3.12
C GLY A 187 17.57 -18.71 -4.28
N LYS A 188 17.16 -19.95 -3.98
CA LYS A 188 16.68 -20.94 -4.96
C LYS A 188 15.16 -21.13 -4.97
N THR A 189 14.46 -20.58 -3.98
CA THR A 189 13.00 -20.70 -3.89
C THR A 189 12.33 -19.58 -4.67
N GLU A 190 11.10 -19.81 -5.02
CA GLU A 190 10.17 -18.87 -5.61
C GLU A 190 9.93 -17.61 -4.74
N HIS A 191 10.25 -17.67 -3.45
CA HIS A 191 10.18 -16.59 -2.45
C HIS A 191 11.45 -15.71 -2.39
N THR A 192 12.28 -15.67 -3.44
CA THR A 192 13.58 -14.96 -3.38
C THR A 192 13.90 -14.12 -4.61
N LEU A 193 12.91 -13.79 -5.45
CA LEU A 193 13.08 -12.91 -6.61
C LEU A 193 12.75 -11.45 -6.22
N TYR A 194 13.63 -10.52 -6.60
CA TYR A 194 13.52 -9.10 -6.27
C TYR A 194 13.92 -8.22 -7.45
N THR A 195 13.58 -6.94 -7.35
CA THR A 195 14.18 -5.85 -8.11
C THR A 195 14.72 -4.79 -7.14
N ASN A 196 15.10 -3.63 -7.67
CA ASN A 196 15.47 -2.39 -7.01
C ASN A 196 15.32 -1.24 -8.04
N SER A 197 15.50 0.02 -7.66
CA SER A 197 15.33 1.15 -8.61
C SER A 197 16.15 0.98 -9.88
N GLU A 198 17.44 0.65 -9.74
CA GLU A 198 18.36 0.40 -10.86
C GLU A 198 17.91 -0.78 -11.74
N GLY A 199 17.33 -1.83 -11.14
CA GLY A 199 16.76 -2.95 -11.88
C GLY A 199 15.57 -2.52 -12.74
N ILE A 200 14.65 -1.74 -12.18
CA ILE A 200 13.51 -1.17 -12.91
C ILE A 200 14.00 -0.34 -14.11
N ASP A 201 14.95 0.58 -13.89
CA ASP A 201 15.58 1.40 -14.95
C ASP A 201 16.22 0.54 -16.05
N ILE A 202 16.96 -0.50 -15.67
CA ILE A 202 17.58 -1.46 -16.61
C ILE A 202 16.51 -2.19 -17.42
N GLY A 203 15.38 -2.56 -16.80
CA GLY A 203 14.25 -3.22 -17.45
C GLY A 203 13.60 -2.34 -18.51
N ILE A 204 13.14 -1.15 -18.10
CA ILE A 204 12.53 -0.12 -18.96
C ILE A 204 13.43 0.16 -20.16
N LYS A 205 14.70 0.48 -19.91
CA LYS A 205 15.68 0.80 -20.96
C LYS A 205 15.98 -0.37 -21.90
N LYS A 206 15.96 -1.61 -21.41
CA LYS A 206 16.25 -2.81 -22.22
C LYS A 206 15.10 -3.16 -23.16
N LEU A 207 13.86 -2.89 -22.76
CA LEU A 207 12.68 -3.11 -23.60
C LEU A 207 12.31 -1.87 -24.43
N GLY A 208 12.82 -0.69 -24.08
CA GLY A 208 12.64 0.54 -24.83
C GLY A 208 11.33 1.26 -24.53
N TYR A 209 10.76 1.06 -23.33
CA TYR A 209 9.52 1.71 -22.92
C TYR A 209 9.72 3.21 -22.66
N ASP A 210 8.71 3.99 -23.04
CA ASP A 210 8.59 5.40 -22.68
C ASP A 210 8.02 5.52 -21.25
N MET A 211 8.52 6.47 -20.48
CA MET A 211 8.03 6.81 -19.13
C MET A 211 7.14 8.06 -19.13
N THR A 212 6.97 8.71 -20.28
CA THR A 212 6.11 9.89 -20.44
C THR A 212 4.64 9.47 -20.36
N LEU A 213 3.88 10.07 -19.46
CA LEU A 213 2.42 9.91 -19.42
C LEU A 213 1.77 10.47 -20.70
N PRO A 214 0.66 9.89 -21.19
CA PRO A 214 -0.06 10.44 -22.34
C PRO A 214 -0.58 11.85 -22.04
N ALA A 215 -0.67 12.70 -23.07
CA ALA A 215 -1.08 14.10 -22.91
C ALA A 215 -2.54 14.28 -22.42
N ASN A 216 -3.35 13.22 -22.49
CA ASN A 216 -4.71 13.13 -21.97
C ASN A 216 -4.81 12.19 -20.75
N TYR A 217 -3.71 12.01 -20.01
CA TYR A 217 -3.72 11.22 -18.77
C TYR A 217 -4.64 11.87 -17.72
N GLU A 218 -5.52 11.07 -17.15
CA GLU A 218 -6.41 11.47 -16.06
C GLU A 218 -5.94 10.76 -14.78
N PRO A 219 -5.72 11.47 -13.66
CA PRO A 219 -5.40 10.84 -12.38
C PRO A 219 -6.53 9.93 -11.89
N HIS A 220 -6.17 8.76 -11.34
CA HIS A 220 -7.13 7.71 -10.96
C HIS A 220 -8.15 8.15 -9.90
N PHE A 221 -7.71 8.96 -8.92
CA PHE A 221 -8.55 9.41 -7.81
C PHE A 221 -8.75 10.92 -7.80
N LYS A 222 -9.81 11.36 -7.13
CA LYS A 222 -9.97 12.74 -6.63
C LYS A 222 -9.51 12.80 -5.18
N PHE A 223 -8.84 13.87 -4.78
CA PHE A 223 -8.39 14.09 -3.40
C PHE A 223 -9.02 15.35 -2.80
N ALA A 224 -9.44 15.24 -1.53
CA ALA A 224 -9.89 16.37 -0.74
C ALA A 224 -8.67 17.07 -0.13
N ALA A 225 -8.34 18.27 -0.63
CA ALA A 225 -7.16 19.02 -0.22
C ALA A 225 -7.15 19.34 1.29
N ASP A 226 -8.31 19.73 1.83
CA ASP A 226 -8.51 20.07 3.25
C ASP A 226 -8.83 18.84 4.12
N GLY A 227 -8.76 17.63 3.52
CA GLY A 227 -9.21 16.38 4.11
C GLY A 227 -10.71 16.10 3.92
N ASN A 228 -11.04 14.81 3.86
CA ASN A 228 -12.41 14.31 3.87
C ASN A 228 -12.69 13.66 5.22
N THR A 229 -13.52 14.29 6.05
CA THR A 229 -13.91 13.79 7.38
C THR A 229 -15.00 12.71 7.34
N LEU A 230 -15.61 12.47 6.17
CA LEU A 230 -16.77 11.59 6.00
C LEU A 230 -17.90 11.94 6.98
N GLU A 231 -18.34 13.20 7.00
CA GLU A 231 -19.45 13.65 7.86
C GLU A 231 -20.71 12.78 7.68
N SER A 232 -21.41 12.48 8.79
CA SER A 232 -22.61 11.62 8.83
C SER A 232 -22.40 10.14 8.46
N SER A 233 -21.16 9.66 8.42
CA SER A 233 -20.81 8.24 8.20
C SER A 233 -20.79 7.40 9.49
N LYS A 234 -20.51 6.10 9.38
CA LYS A 234 -20.35 5.18 10.52
C LYS A 234 -18.92 5.19 11.04
N ASP A 235 -18.75 4.96 12.34
CA ASP A 235 -17.43 4.71 12.93
C ASP A 235 -16.85 3.37 12.45
N CYS A 236 -15.54 3.33 12.25
CA CYS A 236 -14.81 2.14 11.80
C CYS A 236 -13.37 2.19 12.32
N GLU A 237 -13.17 1.87 13.60
CA GLU A 237 -11.84 1.85 14.21
C GLU A 237 -11.04 0.57 13.92
N ALA A 238 -11.68 -0.51 13.46
CA ALA A 238 -10.98 -1.71 13.00
C ALA A 238 -11.74 -2.45 11.89
N ILE A 239 -10.99 -3.16 11.04
CA ILE A 239 -11.51 -3.98 9.95
C ILE A 239 -10.84 -5.36 10.02
N GLN A 240 -11.61 -6.43 9.96
CA GLN A 240 -11.12 -7.80 9.85
C GLN A 240 -11.60 -8.42 8.54
N LEU A 241 -10.68 -8.66 7.59
CA LEU A 241 -11.04 -9.20 6.27
C LEU A 241 -11.27 -10.71 6.32
N TYR A 242 -12.17 -11.19 5.45
CA TYR A 242 -12.57 -12.60 5.37
C TYR A 242 -11.43 -13.56 4.96
N TYR A 243 -10.32 -13.06 4.39
CA TYR A 243 -9.29 -13.87 3.75
C TYR A 243 -8.73 -14.98 4.66
N TYR A 244 -9.16 -16.22 4.42
CA TYR A 244 -9.01 -17.33 5.37
C TYR A 244 -7.57 -17.71 5.71
N THR A 245 -6.61 -17.48 4.80
CA THR A 245 -5.21 -17.88 5.02
C THR A 245 -4.37 -16.75 5.64
N ASN A 246 -4.37 -15.57 5.02
CA ASN A 246 -3.60 -14.41 5.45
C ASN A 246 -4.18 -13.78 6.72
N LYS A 247 -5.51 -13.73 6.82
CA LYS A 247 -6.29 -13.08 7.89
C LYS A 247 -5.77 -11.67 8.23
N PRO A 248 -5.67 -10.76 7.24
CA PRO A 248 -5.25 -9.41 7.51
C PRO A 248 -6.36 -8.63 8.22
N TYR A 249 -5.94 -7.68 9.03
CA TYR A 249 -6.82 -6.75 9.73
C TYR A 249 -6.14 -5.40 9.88
N TRP A 250 -6.98 -4.39 10.05
CA TRP A 250 -6.59 -2.98 10.16
C TRP A 250 -7.05 -2.44 11.50
N ILE A 251 -6.21 -1.64 12.14
CA ILE A 251 -6.57 -0.91 13.37
C ILE A 251 -6.27 0.57 13.15
N TYR A 252 -7.29 1.41 13.34
CA TYR A 252 -7.17 2.86 13.27
C TYR A 252 -6.38 3.41 14.45
N ASN A 253 -5.52 4.39 14.17
CA ASN A 253 -4.91 5.25 15.17
C ASN A 253 -5.48 6.66 15.02
N GLU A 254 -5.95 7.24 16.14
CA GLU A 254 -6.55 8.57 16.14
C GLU A 254 -5.50 9.69 16.21
N ASP A 255 -4.31 9.39 16.74
CA ASP A 255 -3.21 10.36 16.91
C ASP A 255 -2.60 10.81 15.56
N ASP A 256 -2.61 9.95 14.54
CA ASP A 256 -2.06 10.22 13.19
C ASP A 256 -3.11 10.08 12.07
N GLY A 257 -4.31 9.58 12.40
CA GLY A 257 -5.39 9.37 11.43
C GLY A 257 -5.10 8.28 10.40
N LEU A 258 -4.29 7.27 10.71
CA LEU A 258 -3.92 6.16 9.83
C LEU A 258 -4.48 4.81 10.32
N TYR A 259 -4.72 3.90 9.37
CA TYR A 259 -4.97 2.49 9.66
C TYR A 259 -3.67 1.69 9.59
N TYR A 260 -3.33 0.99 10.66
CA TYR A 260 -2.15 0.14 10.76
C TYR A 260 -2.47 -1.30 10.37
N ARG A 261 -1.68 -1.89 9.46
CA ARG A 261 -1.91 -3.23 8.92
C ARG A 261 -1.30 -4.33 9.77
N TYR A 262 -2.06 -5.40 9.94
CA TYR A 262 -1.63 -6.64 10.57
C TYR A 262 -2.00 -7.83 9.67
N GLU A 263 -1.19 -8.88 9.70
CA GLU A 263 -1.43 -10.11 8.94
C GLU A 263 -0.77 -11.32 9.64
N PHE A 264 -1.29 -12.54 9.45
CA PHE A 264 -0.85 -13.75 10.16
C PHE A 264 -0.72 -13.57 11.70
N ASN A 265 -1.59 -12.73 12.27
CA ASN A 265 -1.58 -12.29 13.67
C ASN A 265 -0.32 -11.53 14.13
N GLN A 266 0.36 -10.82 13.22
CA GLN A 266 1.53 -9.98 13.51
C GLN A 266 1.40 -8.61 12.83
N LYS A 267 2.17 -7.62 13.26
CA LYS A 267 2.34 -6.36 12.51
C LYS A 267 2.93 -6.70 11.15
N GLN A 268 2.31 -6.23 10.06
CA GLN A 268 2.94 -6.35 8.75
C GLN A 268 3.88 -5.16 8.57
N VAL A 269 5.16 -5.42 8.35
CA VAL A 269 6.21 -4.40 8.28
C VAL A 269 6.90 -4.44 6.92
N ASP A 270 7.32 -3.28 6.43
CA ASP A 270 8.28 -3.19 5.34
C ASP A 270 9.69 -3.49 5.85
N ALA A 271 10.41 -4.36 5.15
CA ALA A 271 11.72 -4.87 5.52
C ALA A 271 12.85 -3.85 5.34
N LEU A 272 12.67 -2.83 4.48
CA LEU A 272 13.68 -1.79 4.27
C LEU A 272 13.65 -0.73 5.38
N SER A 273 12.47 -0.20 5.67
CA SER A 273 12.25 0.86 6.66
C SER A 273 12.10 0.33 8.09
N GLY A 274 11.70 -0.93 8.25
CA GLY A 274 11.29 -1.52 9.54
C GLY A 274 9.94 -1.00 10.05
N GLN A 275 9.26 -0.13 9.30
CA GLN A 275 8.00 0.48 9.70
C GLN A 275 6.82 -0.46 9.43
N GLN A 276 5.79 -0.34 10.26
CA GLN A 276 4.52 -1.04 10.03
C GLN A 276 3.79 -0.41 8.84
N LEU A 277 3.21 -1.24 7.97
CA LEU A 277 2.44 -0.75 6.83
C LEU A 277 1.18 -0.04 7.31
N THR A 278 0.88 1.10 6.69
CA THR A 278 -0.27 1.93 6.98
C THR A 278 -1.11 2.20 5.73
N ALA A 279 -2.35 2.65 5.94
CA ALA A 279 -3.22 3.18 4.91
C ALA A 279 -3.88 4.46 5.43
N LYS A 280 -3.98 5.49 4.57
CA LYS A 280 -4.88 6.62 4.81
C LYS A 280 -6.29 6.29 4.31
N ASN A 281 -6.36 5.63 3.15
CA ASN A 281 -7.58 5.25 2.48
C ASN A 281 -7.63 3.72 2.36
N ILE A 282 -8.76 3.12 2.72
CA ILE A 282 -9.04 1.70 2.46
C ILE A 282 -10.34 1.63 1.66
N ILE A 283 -10.28 0.98 0.51
CA ILE A 283 -11.43 0.67 -0.34
C ILE A 283 -11.64 -0.84 -0.28
N ILE A 284 -12.84 -1.26 0.09
CA ILE A 284 -13.29 -2.65 -0.07
C ILE A 284 -14.13 -2.69 -1.34
N GLU A 285 -13.67 -3.41 -2.36
CA GLU A 285 -14.31 -3.50 -3.67
C GLU A 285 -14.93 -4.90 -3.81
N ASN A 286 -16.27 -4.98 -3.83
CA ASN A 286 -16.97 -6.28 -3.88
C ASN A 286 -17.16 -6.68 -5.35
N VAL A 287 -16.46 -7.73 -5.79
CA VAL A 287 -16.36 -8.13 -7.20
C VAL A 287 -16.93 -9.53 -7.41
N ASP A 288 -17.80 -9.68 -8.41
CA ASP A 288 -18.24 -11.00 -8.88
C ASP A 288 -17.07 -11.76 -9.49
N TRP A 289 -16.93 -13.06 -9.20
CA TRP A 289 -15.73 -13.82 -9.52
C TRP A 289 -16.08 -15.24 -10.01
N TRP A 290 -15.12 -15.90 -10.65
CA TRP A 290 -15.26 -17.28 -11.10
C TRP A 290 -13.93 -18.04 -11.06
N THR A 291 -13.99 -19.35 -11.26
CA THR A 291 -12.81 -20.20 -11.51
C THR A 291 -12.77 -20.59 -12.99
N TYR A 292 -11.62 -20.45 -13.65
CA TYR A 292 -11.46 -20.87 -15.05
C TYR A 292 -11.61 -22.40 -15.17
N GLU A 293 -12.50 -22.85 -16.08
CA GLU A 293 -12.86 -24.25 -16.25
C GLU A 293 -11.63 -25.16 -16.43
N GLY A 294 -11.62 -26.30 -15.73
CA GLY A 294 -10.49 -27.25 -15.76
C GLY A 294 -9.22 -26.78 -15.05
N SER A 295 -9.26 -25.67 -14.30
CA SER A 295 -8.11 -25.12 -13.58
C SER A 295 -8.46 -24.69 -12.15
N GLN A 296 -7.45 -24.21 -11.42
CA GLN A 296 -7.59 -23.56 -10.11
C GLN A 296 -7.57 -22.02 -10.20
N TYR A 297 -7.37 -21.45 -11.39
CA TYR A 297 -7.16 -20.01 -11.56
C TYR A 297 -8.45 -19.22 -11.38
N LEU A 298 -8.34 -18.05 -10.75
CA LEU A 298 -9.47 -17.16 -10.48
C LEU A 298 -9.60 -16.07 -11.55
N GLY A 299 -10.83 -15.70 -11.87
CA GLY A 299 -11.19 -14.53 -12.67
C GLY A 299 -12.15 -13.61 -11.90
N TYR A 300 -12.10 -12.32 -12.18
CA TYR A 300 -12.85 -11.25 -11.50
C TYR A 300 -13.56 -10.40 -12.57
N VAL A 301 -14.84 -10.09 -12.39
CA VAL A 301 -15.66 -9.33 -13.36
C VAL A 301 -15.52 -7.84 -13.06
N LEU A 302 -14.46 -7.23 -13.57
CA LEU A 302 -14.14 -5.80 -13.36
C LEU A 302 -14.70 -4.93 -14.48
N SER A 303 -14.27 -5.16 -15.72
CA SER A 303 -14.62 -4.32 -16.88
C SER A 303 -16.10 -4.42 -17.28
N TYR A 304 -16.64 -3.31 -17.80
CA TYR A 304 -18.05 -3.16 -18.21
C TYR A 304 -19.04 -3.53 -17.08
N ASN A 305 -18.65 -3.27 -15.82
CA ASN A 305 -19.38 -3.73 -14.65
C ASN A 305 -19.45 -2.66 -13.56
N THR A 306 -20.35 -2.91 -12.61
CA THR A 306 -20.50 -2.14 -11.38
C THR A 306 -20.71 -3.08 -10.20
N GLY A 307 -20.23 -2.68 -9.04
CA GLY A 307 -20.43 -3.42 -7.80
C GLY A 307 -20.53 -2.50 -6.59
N THR A 308 -20.71 -3.08 -5.41
CA THR A 308 -20.76 -2.35 -4.15
C THR A 308 -19.40 -2.36 -3.46
N GLY A 309 -19.23 -1.54 -2.43
CA GLY A 309 -18.02 -1.53 -1.64
C GLY A 309 -18.14 -0.73 -0.36
N LYS A 310 -17.00 -0.50 0.28
CA LYS A 310 -16.81 0.47 1.37
C LYS A 310 -15.68 1.41 1.01
N TYR A 311 -15.80 2.69 1.35
CA TYR A 311 -14.65 3.59 1.50
C TYR A 311 -14.47 3.92 2.98
N ILE A 312 -13.25 3.73 3.48
CA ILE A 312 -12.88 3.85 4.88
C ILE A 312 -11.64 4.75 5.01
N SER A 313 -11.73 5.79 5.84
CA SER A 313 -10.63 6.73 6.13
C SER A 313 -10.94 7.49 7.43
N ASN A 314 -9.93 8.05 8.11
CA ASN A 314 -10.10 8.88 9.32
C ASN A 314 -10.99 8.27 10.44
N GLY A 315 -10.99 6.94 10.63
CA GLY A 315 -11.81 6.26 11.63
C GLY A 315 -13.27 6.09 11.23
N LYS A 316 -13.61 6.35 9.96
CA LYS A 316 -14.97 6.45 9.42
C LYS A 316 -15.16 5.59 8.19
N MET A 317 -16.40 5.17 7.92
CA MET A 317 -16.77 4.31 6.78
C MET A 317 -18.10 4.73 6.14
N ILE A 318 -18.09 4.83 4.80
CA ILE A 318 -19.29 4.95 3.97
C ILE A 318 -19.48 3.73 3.05
N ASP A 319 -20.73 3.52 2.64
CA ASP A 319 -21.07 2.59 1.56
C ASP A 319 -20.82 3.25 0.20
N ILE A 320 -20.21 2.51 -0.73
CA ILE A 320 -19.91 3.00 -2.09
C ILE A 320 -20.44 2.07 -3.18
N VAL A 321 -20.58 2.61 -4.38
CA VAL A 321 -20.73 1.89 -5.65
C VAL A 321 -19.48 2.13 -6.47
N TRP A 322 -18.90 1.09 -7.06
CA TRP A 322 -17.82 1.22 -8.03
C TRP A 322 -18.32 0.93 -9.44
N SER A 323 -17.69 1.50 -10.46
CA SER A 323 -17.92 1.15 -11.87
C SER A 323 -16.65 1.29 -12.70
N LYS A 324 -16.49 0.40 -13.69
CA LYS A 324 -15.36 0.40 -14.63
C LYS A 324 -15.89 0.13 -16.04
N ASP A 325 -15.73 1.09 -16.95
CA ASP A 325 -16.38 1.08 -18.26
C ASP A 325 -15.64 0.28 -19.35
N GLY A 326 -14.44 -0.23 -19.06
CA GLY A 326 -13.64 -1.01 -20.01
C GLY A 326 -12.34 -1.56 -19.43
N ASP A 327 -11.65 -2.43 -20.18
CA ASP A 327 -10.46 -3.18 -19.71
C ASP A 327 -9.31 -2.27 -19.19
N SER A 328 -9.15 -1.06 -19.73
CA SER A 328 -8.14 -0.08 -19.29
C SER A 328 -8.71 1.23 -18.75
N ASP A 329 -10.04 1.36 -18.68
CA ASP A 329 -10.68 2.58 -18.16
C ASP A 329 -10.61 2.61 -16.63
N ILE A 330 -10.49 3.80 -16.04
CA ILE A 330 -10.36 3.99 -14.59
C ILE A 330 -11.57 3.39 -13.84
N THR A 331 -11.31 2.70 -12.73
CA THR A 331 -12.37 2.32 -11.78
C THR A 331 -12.77 3.53 -10.95
N HIS A 332 -13.99 4.03 -11.17
CA HIS A 332 -14.55 5.15 -10.40
C HIS A 332 -15.35 4.64 -9.20
N TYR A 333 -15.35 5.42 -8.12
CA TYR A 333 -16.00 5.09 -6.85
C TYR A 333 -16.95 6.23 -6.42
N TYR A 334 -18.20 5.89 -6.12
CA TYR A 334 -19.27 6.84 -5.81
C TYR A 334 -19.88 6.56 -4.44
N ASP A 335 -20.16 7.61 -3.67
CA ASP A 335 -20.89 7.49 -2.40
C ASP A 335 -22.32 7.01 -2.68
N LEU A 336 -22.75 5.93 -2.02
CA LEU A 336 -24.05 5.28 -2.28
C LEU A 336 -25.26 6.18 -1.97
N ASN A 337 -25.11 7.14 -1.06
CA ASN A 337 -26.22 8.00 -0.60
C ASN A 337 -26.39 9.25 -1.46
N SER A 338 -25.27 9.86 -1.88
CA SER A 338 -25.27 11.08 -2.69
C SER A 338 -25.23 10.82 -4.20
N GLY A 339 -24.59 9.73 -4.62
CA GLY A 339 -24.28 9.44 -6.02
C GLY A 339 -23.09 10.22 -6.57
N GLU A 340 -22.45 11.07 -5.76
CA GLU A 340 -21.25 11.83 -6.14
C GLU A 340 -20.00 10.95 -6.06
N GLU A 341 -19.02 11.21 -6.92
CA GLU A 341 -17.73 10.51 -6.89
C GLU A 341 -16.94 10.88 -5.62
N ILE A 342 -16.41 9.88 -4.93
CA ILE A 342 -15.73 10.10 -3.64
C ILE A 342 -14.43 10.87 -3.82
N GLN A 343 -14.07 11.63 -2.80
CA GLN A 343 -12.74 12.24 -2.67
C GLN A 343 -11.96 11.51 -1.57
N LEU A 344 -10.78 11.03 -1.92
CA LEU A 344 -9.87 10.38 -0.98
C LEU A 344 -9.17 11.42 -0.10
N ASN A 345 -8.71 10.99 1.08
CA ASN A 345 -7.76 11.78 1.86
C ASN A 345 -6.36 11.67 1.24
N VAL A 346 -5.55 12.72 1.33
CA VAL A 346 -4.15 12.69 0.88
C VAL A 346 -3.37 11.63 1.68
N GLY A 347 -2.71 10.71 0.97
CA GLY A 347 -1.93 9.60 1.52
C GLY A 347 -2.17 8.24 0.84
N THR A 348 -1.49 7.20 1.32
CA THR A 348 -1.52 5.84 0.75
C THR A 348 -2.91 5.20 0.74
N THR A 349 -3.25 4.56 -0.39
CA THR A 349 -4.53 3.88 -0.64
C THR A 349 -4.37 2.37 -0.76
N TRP A 350 -5.19 1.61 -0.05
CA TRP A 350 -5.29 0.15 -0.19
C TRP A 350 -6.65 -0.24 -0.78
N ILE A 351 -6.64 -0.95 -1.92
CA ILE A 351 -7.84 -1.48 -2.57
C ILE A 351 -7.88 -3.00 -2.35
N GLN A 352 -8.93 -3.46 -1.70
CA GLN A 352 -9.17 -4.86 -1.37
C GLN A 352 -10.24 -5.40 -2.32
N ALA A 353 -9.80 -6.04 -3.41
CA ALA A 353 -10.72 -6.66 -4.37
C ALA A 353 -11.23 -7.98 -3.78
N CYS A 354 -12.39 -7.89 -3.15
CA CYS A 354 -13.02 -8.94 -2.38
C CYS A 354 -14.01 -9.74 -3.23
N GLN A 355 -13.92 -11.05 -3.14
CA GLN A 355 -14.87 -11.96 -3.77
C GLN A 355 -16.25 -11.77 -3.12
N LYS A 356 -17.19 -11.21 -3.88
CA LYS A 356 -18.50 -10.72 -3.40
C LYS A 356 -19.25 -11.68 -2.47
N GLU A 357 -19.22 -12.99 -2.72
CA GLU A 357 -19.92 -14.00 -1.92
C GLU A 357 -19.43 -14.13 -0.47
N TYR A 358 -18.21 -13.68 -0.15
CA TYR A 358 -17.63 -13.70 1.21
C TYR A 358 -17.59 -12.31 1.87
N THR A 359 -18.14 -11.28 1.22
CA THR A 359 -17.97 -9.89 1.71
C THR A 359 -18.72 -9.63 3.01
N ASP A 360 -19.81 -10.35 3.27
CA ASP A 360 -20.52 -10.36 4.55
C ASP A 360 -19.72 -11.02 5.70
N GLU A 361 -18.63 -11.73 5.41
CA GLU A 361 -17.69 -12.26 6.42
C GLU A 361 -16.58 -11.26 6.80
N THR A 362 -16.49 -10.11 6.12
CA THR A 362 -15.63 -9.00 6.55
C THR A 362 -16.32 -8.23 7.67
N VAL A 363 -15.67 -8.13 8.82
CA VAL A 363 -16.24 -7.47 10.00
C VAL A 363 -15.62 -6.09 10.18
N TYR A 364 -16.48 -5.09 10.32
CA TYR A 364 -16.14 -3.70 10.59
C TYR A 364 -16.55 -3.39 12.03
N TYR A 365 -15.64 -2.80 12.81
CA TYR A 365 -15.85 -2.53 14.23
C TYR A 365 -15.90 -1.02 14.47
N GLU A 366 -16.99 -0.56 15.09
CA GLU A 366 -17.14 0.85 15.48
C GLU A 366 -16.12 1.26 16.55
N ASN A 367 -15.63 0.32 17.38
CA ASN A 367 -14.58 0.58 18.36
C ASN A 367 -13.55 -0.56 18.53
N LYS A 368 -12.31 -0.19 18.85
CA LYS A 368 -11.18 -1.10 19.16
C LYS A 368 -11.48 -2.09 20.29
N SER A 369 -12.38 -1.77 21.23
CA SER A 369 -12.72 -2.66 22.35
C SER A 369 -13.53 -3.88 21.91
N GLU A 370 -14.37 -3.76 20.88
CA GLU A 370 -15.13 -4.87 20.31
C GLU A 370 -14.22 -5.80 19.50
N PHE A 371 -13.37 -5.22 18.66
CA PHE A 371 -12.33 -5.98 17.96
C PHE A 371 -11.46 -6.79 18.93
N SER A 372 -11.02 -6.16 20.03
CA SER A 372 -10.20 -6.81 21.06
C SER A 372 -10.91 -7.95 21.81
N LYS A 373 -12.26 -8.01 21.81
CA LYS A 373 -13.05 -9.10 22.40
C LYS A 373 -13.35 -10.23 21.40
N ALA A 374 -13.26 -9.95 20.10
CA ALA A 374 -13.55 -10.90 19.02
C ALA A 374 -12.33 -11.73 18.58
N LYS A 375 -11.12 -11.30 18.98
CA LYS A 375 -9.82 -11.82 18.55
C LYS A 375 -9.32 -13.04 19.34
#